data_AF-A0A966V0A7-F1
#
_entry.id   AF-A0A966V0A7-F1
#
_cell.length_a   1.000
_cell.length_b   1.000
_cell.length_c   1.000
_cell.angle_alpha   90.00
_cell.angle_beta   90.00
_cell.angle_gamma   90.00
#
_symmetry.space_group_name_H-M   'P 1'
#
loop_
_entity.id
_entity.type
_entity.pdbx_description
1 polymer ?
#
loop_
_entity_poly.entity_id
_entity_poly.type
_entity_poly.pdbx_seq_one_letter_code
_entity_poly.pdbx_strand_id
1 'polypeptide(L)'
;MIRYLTAGESHGQALVAVVEGLPAGLRVTAEDIQAELGRRRLGYGRGPRQRFEVDEIELLGGIRHGRTLGSPVSILIKNTEWFRSDVWHEEMSPAPGATKKPLTQPRPGHADLSGMQKYGFDDARDVLERASARETAARVAAGALAKLLLREIGVDVLSHVIQMGSVRSTAVARPTMADLAKVDESPVRCFDEKTQDAMIAEIEAAGGKVRFVQTNVADEQSVKDFIETVVSQGGRLDGLVNNAGITRDGLIMRMSTK
;
A
#
# COMPACT_ATOMS: atom_id res chain seq x y z
N MET A 1 22.02 11.90 13.59
CA MET A 1 20.63 11.45 13.73
C MET A 1 20.20 10.87 12.39
N ILE A 2 19.71 9.63 12.35
CA ILE A 2 19.20 9.03 11.12
C ILE A 2 17.80 9.60 10.85
N ARG A 3 17.55 10.01 9.62
CA ARG A 3 16.24 10.49 9.16
C ARG A 3 15.97 9.97 7.75
N TYR A 4 14.70 9.94 7.36
CA TYR A 4 14.32 9.63 5.99
C TYR A 4 13.15 10.48 5.53
N LEU A 5 13.07 10.67 4.22
CA LEU A 5 11.97 11.31 3.51
C LEU A 5 11.51 10.40 2.38
N THR A 6 10.22 10.48 2.06
CA THR A 6 9.66 9.81 0.90
C THR A 6 8.92 10.82 0.04
N ALA A 7 8.96 10.62 -1.28
CA ALA A 7 8.25 11.44 -2.25
C ALA A 7 7.65 10.58 -3.36
N GLY A 8 6.71 11.16 -4.09
CA GLY A 8 6.04 10.54 -5.23
C GLY A 8 4.60 10.11 -4.95
N GLU A 9 3.86 10.07 -6.05
CA GLU A 9 2.44 9.81 -6.18
C GLU A 9 2.19 8.39 -6.72
N SER A 10 1.04 7.81 -6.41
CA SER A 10 0.77 6.40 -6.75
C SER A 10 0.72 6.10 -8.24
N HIS A 11 0.26 7.06 -9.05
CA HIS A 11 0.29 7.01 -10.51
C HIS A 11 1.29 7.98 -11.14
N GLY A 12 2.19 8.57 -10.33
CA GLY A 12 3.33 9.35 -10.83
C GLY A 12 4.41 8.44 -11.44
N GLN A 13 5.44 9.07 -12.02
CA GLN A 13 6.55 8.38 -12.70
C GLN A 13 7.32 7.41 -11.82
N ALA A 14 7.52 7.79 -10.55
CA ALA A 14 8.33 7.05 -9.62
C ALA A 14 8.03 7.50 -8.18
N LEU A 15 8.50 6.70 -7.23
CA LEU A 15 8.68 7.10 -5.85
C LEU A 15 10.16 7.36 -5.57
N VAL A 16 10.44 8.19 -4.58
CA VAL A 16 11.80 8.44 -4.08
C VAL A 16 11.83 8.18 -2.58
N ALA A 17 12.90 7.53 -2.13
CA ALA A 17 13.29 7.48 -0.72
C ALA A 17 14.66 8.14 -0.55
N VAL A 18 14.77 9.08 0.39
CA VAL A 18 16.06 9.68 0.78
C VAL A 18 16.33 9.34 2.23
N VAL A 19 17.49 8.75 2.53
CA VAL A 19 17.92 8.41 3.88
C VAL A 19 19.21 9.15 4.19
N GLU A 20 19.20 9.98 5.25
CA GLU A 20 20.33 10.77 5.72
C GLU A 20 20.80 10.28 7.09
N GLY A 21 22.11 10.37 7.33
CA GLY A 21 22.72 10.08 8.62
C GLY A 21 23.15 8.62 8.80
N LEU A 22 23.12 7.82 7.74
CA LEU A 22 23.76 6.51 7.71
C LEU A 22 25.28 6.66 7.84
N PRO A 23 25.97 5.75 8.55
CA PRO A 23 27.43 5.74 8.57
C PRO A 23 27.97 5.42 7.17
N ALA A 24 29.17 5.91 6.86
CA ALA A 24 29.92 5.46 5.70
C ALA A 24 30.41 4.02 5.88
N GLY A 25 30.49 3.25 4.80
CA GLY A 25 31.03 1.89 4.80
C GLY A 25 30.02 0.76 5.07
N LEU A 26 28.75 1.08 5.35
CA LEU A 26 27.69 0.07 5.44
C LEU A 26 27.54 -0.62 4.09
N ARG A 27 27.66 -1.95 4.06
CA ARG A 27 27.50 -2.75 2.84
C ARG A 27 26.04 -2.77 2.41
N VAL A 28 25.81 -2.55 1.12
CA VAL A 28 24.47 -2.50 0.53
C VAL A 28 24.53 -2.74 -0.97
N THR A 29 23.63 -3.57 -1.47
CA THR A 29 23.39 -3.74 -2.91
C THR A 29 21.94 -3.40 -3.29
N ALA A 30 21.66 -3.34 -4.59
CA ALA A 30 20.29 -3.16 -5.06
C ALA A 30 19.43 -4.38 -4.69
N GLU A 31 20.00 -5.57 -4.73
CA GLU A 31 19.34 -6.84 -4.42
C GLU A 31 18.87 -6.89 -2.97
N ASP A 32 19.63 -6.34 -2.02
CA ASP A 32 19.22 -6.25 -0.61
C ASP A 32 17.89 -5.49 -0.46
N ILE A 33 17.76 -4.37 -1.17
CA ILE A 33 16.56 -3.53 -1.16
C ILE A 33 15.43 -4.19 -1.95
N GLN A 34 15.76 -4.79 -3.10
CA GLN A 34 14.82 -5.45 -3.99
C GLN A 34 14.15 -6.66 -3.32
N ALA A 35 14.90 -7.40 -2.48
CA ALA A 35 14.36 -8.50 -1.70
C ALA A 35 13.27 -8.04 -0.72
N GLU A 36 13.48 -6.94 0.00
CA GLU A 36 12.48 -6.39 0.91
C GLU A 36 11.26 -5.83 0.16
N LEU A 37 11.46 -5.18 -0.99
CA LEU A 37 10.36 -4.77 -1.88
C LEU A 37 9.57 -5.97 -2.42
N GLY A 38 10.25 -7.07 -2.72
CA GLY A 38 9.64 -8.34 -3.08
C GLY A 38 8.73 -8.87 -1.97
N ARG A 39 9.21 -8.87 -0.73
CA ARG A 39 8.42 -9.28 0.46
C ARG A 39 7.19 -8.39 0.67
N ARG A 40 7.27 -7.09 0.34
CA ARG A 40 6.12 -6.18 0.40
C ARG A 40 4.96 -6.64 -0.49
N ARG A 41 5.18 -7.47 -1.51
CA ARG A 41 4.14 -7.95 -2.43
C ARG A 41 3.50 -9.28 -2.02
N LEU A 42 4.03 -9.95 -1.00
CA LEU A 42 3.50 -11.22 -0.49
C LEU A 42 2.12 -11.03 0.18
N GLY A 43 1.25 -12.04 0.07
CA GLY A 43 -0.06 -12.08 0.70
C GLY A 43 -1.19 -12.57 -0.22
N TYR A 44 -2.01 -13.48 0.29
CA TYR A 44 -3.25 -13.96 -0.33
C TYR A 44 -4.26 -12.82 -0.44
N GLY A 45 -5.07 -12.82 -1.50
CA GLY A 45 -6.03 -11.75 -1.78
C GLY A 45 -5.41 -10.43 -2.28
N ARG A 46 -4.08 -10.29 -2.35
CA ARG A 46 -3.47 -9.15 -3.04
C ARG A 46 -3.83 -9.19 -4.51
N GLY A 47 -4.38 -8.08 -5.00
CA GLY A 47 -4.97 -7.98 -6.32
C GLY A 47 -3.97 -8.34 -7.44
N PRO A 48 -4.46 -8.76 -8.63
CA PRO A 48 -3.62 -9.17 -9.75
C PRO A 48 -2.51 -8.16 -10.07
N ARG A 49 -2.80 -6.86 -9.95
CA ARG A 49 -1.87 -5.73 -10.14
C ARG A 49 -0.55 -5.89 -9.37
N GLN A 50 -0.61 -6.26 -8.09
CA GLN A 50 0.61 -6.37 -7.26
C GLN A 50 1.47 -7.60 -7.59
N ARG A 51 0.95 -8.57 -8.33
CA ARG A 51 1.72 -9.76 -8.76
C ARG A 51 2.59 -9.50 -9.99
N PHE A 52 2.22 -8.51 -10.82
CA PHE A 52 2.93 -8.17 -12.06
C PHE A 52 3.76 -6.89 -11.97
N GLU A 53 3.48 -6.02 -10.99
CA GLU A 53 4.22 -4.78 -10.76
C GLU A 53 5.59 -5.06 -10.11
N VAL A 54 6.64 -4.99 -10.93
CA VAL A 54 8.02 -5.10 -10.46
C VAL A 54 8.51 -3.70 -10.07
N ASP A 55 8.77 -3.49 -8.78
CA ASP A 55 9.36 -2.26 -8.27
C ASP A 55 10.83 -2.16 -8.67
N GLU A 56 11.12 -1.75 -9.90
CA GLU A 56 12.50 -1.52 -10.34
C GLU A 56 13.11 -0.34 -9.60
N ILE A 57 14.29 -0.53 -9.02
CA ILE A 57 14.98 0.52 -8.28
C ILE A 57 16.22 1.04 -9.00
N GLU A 58 16.53 2.32 -8.78
CA GLU A 58 17.82 2.92 -9.13
C GLU A 58 18.43 3.59 -7.90
N LEU A 59 19.71 3.32 -7.65
CA LEU A 59 20.49 3.96 -6.59
C LEU A 59 21.14 5.22 -7.16
N LEU A 60 20.52 6.38 -6.93
CA LEU A 60 20.93 7.65 -7.55
C LEU A 60 22.13 8.31 -6.85
N GLY A 61 22.34 8.02 -5.56
CA GLY A 61 23.34 8.72 -4.75
C GLY A 61 23.55 8.10 -3.38
N GLY A 62 24.66 8.47 -2.73
CA GLY A 62 25.02 8.03 -1.37
C GLY A 62 25.61 6.63 -1.26
N ILE A 63 25.63 5.86 -2.35
CA ILE A 63 26.22 4.51 -2.42
C ILE A 63 27.26 4.47 -3.54
N ARG A 64 28.42 3.87 -3.28
CA ARG A 64 29.46 3.64 -4.29
C ARG A 64 30.17 2.32 -4.04
N HIS A 65 30.26 1.48 -5.06
CA HIS A 65 30.89 0.15 -4.98
C HIS A 65 30.35 -0.70 -3.82
N GLY A 66 29.02 -0.80 -3.72
CA GLY A 66 28.36 -1.69 -2.75
C GLY A 66 28.43 -1.22 -1.29
N ARG A 67 28.72 0.06 -1.03
CA ARG A 67 28.73 0.62 0.32
C ARG A 67 28.21 2.05 0.36
N THR A 68 27.67 2.44 1.50
CA THR A 68 27.28 3.84 1.78
C THR A 68 28.50 4.75 1.88
N LEU A 69 28.31 6.02 1.52
CA LEU A 69 29.35 7.06 1.59
C LEU A 69 29.24 7.97 2.82
N GLY A 70 28.18 7.83 3.61
CA GLY A 70 27.84 8.77 4.70
C GLY A 70 27.07 10.02 4.25
N SER A 71 27.11 10.33 2.94
CA SER A 71 26.19 11.28 2.31
C SER A 71 24.77 10.69 2.19
N PRO A 72 23.73 11.52 1.95
CA PRO A 72 22.37 11.03 1.78
C PRO A 72 22.27 9.96 0.70
N VAL A 73 21.59 8.86 1.02
CA VAL A 73 21.27 7.79 0.08
C VAL A 73 19.92 8.10 -0.57
N SER A 74 19.90 8.20 -1.89
CA SER A 74 18.68 8.46 -2.67
C SER A 74 18.36 7.28 -3.58
N ILE A 75 17.15 6.74 -3.42
CA ILE A 75 16.65 5.57 -4.14
C ILE A 75 15.42 6.00 -4.94
N LEU A 76 15.46 5.77 -6.25
CA LEU A 76 14.30 5.89 -7.14
C LEU A 76 13.63 4.52 -7.25
N ILE A 77 12.30 4.47 -7.16
CA ILE A 77 11.49 3.27 -7.40
C ILE A 77 10.55 3.58 -8.56
N LYS A 78 10.82 3.01 -9.73
CA LYS A 78 10.04 3.28 -10.94
C LYS A 78 8.61 2.78 -10.81
N ASN A 79 7.68 3.49 -11.45
CA ASN A 79 6.32 3.02 -11.64
C ASN A 79 6.19 2.39 -13.04
N THR A 80 6.11 1.06 -13.11
CA THR A 80 6.02 0.36 -14.41
C THR A 80 4.74 0.68 -15.18
N GLU A 81 3.67 1.08 -14.49
CA GLU A 81 2.40 1.42 -15.12
C GLU A 81 2.41 2.78 -15.82
N TRP A 82 3.28 3.70 -15.37
CA TRP A 82 3.51 4.98 -16.05
C TRP A 82 3.88 4.71 -17.53
N PHE A 83 4.89 3.86 -17.75
CA PHE A 83 5.39 3.54 -19.09
C PHE A 83 4.46 2.66 -19.93
N ARG A 84 3.34 2.19 -19.37
CA ARG A 84 2.36 1.33 -20.05
C ARG A 84 1.06 2.05 -20.41
N SER A 85 0.81 3.24 -19.85
CA SER A 85 -0.45 3.94 -20.04
C SER A 85 -0.24 5.44 -20.20
N ASP A 86 -0.49 5.92 -21.41
CA ASP A 86 -0.47 7.36 -21.72
C ASP A 86 -1.53 8.16 -20.95
N VAL A 87 -2.53 7.50 -20.36
CA VAL A 87 -3.56 8.15 -19.54
C VAL A 87 -2.92 8.85 -18.34
N TRP A 88 -1.93 8.22 -17.71
CA TRP A 88 -1.24 8.82 -16.56
C TRP A 88 -0.27 9.93 -16.98
N HIS A 89 0.24 9.90 -18.21
CA HIS A 89 1.10 10.98 -18.72
C HIS A 89 0.38 12.33 -18.78
N GLU A 90 -0.88 12.34 -19.23
CA GLU A 90 -1.69 13.55 -19.24
C GLU A 90 -2.21 13.89 -17.84
N GLU A 91 -2.82 12.91 -17.15
CA GLU A 91 -3.52 13.14 -15.87
C GLU A 91 -2.58 13.54 -14.72
N MET A 92 -1.35 13.01 -14.70
CA MET A 92 -0.35 13.27 -13.66
C MET A 92 0.83 14.09 -14.21
N SER A 93 0.63 14.83 -15.30
CA SER A 93 1.64 15.70 -15.88
C SER A 93 2.06 16.78 -14.85
N PRO A 94 3.37 17.05 -14.70
CA PRO A 94 3.83 18.17 -13.88
C PRO A 94 3.66 19.54 -14.58
N ALA A 95 3.33 19.56 -15.87
CA ALA A 95 3.07 20.79 -16.61
C ALA A 95 1.64 21.30 -16.34
N PRO A 96 1.36 22.60 -16.52
CA PRO A 96 0.02 23.14 -16.35
C PRO A 96 -1.02 22.41 -17.20
N GLY A 97 -2.15 22.07 -16.61
CA GLY A 97 -3.24 21.33 -17.24
C GLY A 97 -4.49 21.29 -16.36
N ALA A 98 -5.53 20.62 -16.85
CA ALA A 98 -6.75 20.38 -16.10
C ALA A 98 -7.22 18.95 -16.32
N THR A 99 -7.67 18.28 -15.25
CA THR A 99 -8.29 16.96 -15.38
C THR A 99 -9.60 17.07 -16.18
N LYS A 100 -9.85 16.07 -17.03
CA LYS A 100 -11.12 15.96 -17.76
C LYS A 100 -12.20 15.27 -16.91
N LYS A 101 -11.82 14.60 -15.82
CA LYS A 101 -12.70 13.72 -15.03
C LYS A 101 -12.39 13.81 -13.53
N PRO A 102 -12.72 14.94 -12.89
CA PRO A 102 -12.44 15.12 -11.47
C PRO A 102 -13.17 14.07 -10.61
N LEU A 103 -12.52 13.67 -9.52
CA LEU A 103 -13.07 12.78 -8.51
C LEU A 103 -13.66 13.59 -7.36
N THR A 104 -14.94 13.91 -7.47
CA THR A 104 -15.68 14.70 -6.47
C THR A 104 -16.42 13.86 -5.43
N GLN A 105 -16.30 12.54 -5.51
CA GLN A 105 -16.96 11.58 -4.62
C GLN A 105 -15.92 11.00 -3.67
N PRO A 106 -15.68 11.62 -2.50
CA PRO A 106 -14.64 11.17 -1.58
C PRO A 106 -14.99 9.79 -1.02
N ARG A 107 -14.01 8.89 -0.98
CA ARG A 107 -14.22 7.55 -0.46
C ARG A 107 -14.23 7.58 1.05
N PRO A 108 -15.28 7.05 1.70
CA PRO A 108 -15.26 6.84 3.14
C PRO A 108 -14.02 6.03 3.54
N GLY A 109 -13.18 6.59 4.43
CA GLY A 109 -12.03 5.92 5.04
C GLY A 109 -10.69 6.24 4.45
N HIS A 110 -10.73 7.02 3.38
CA HIS A 110 -9.55 7.56 2.76
C HIS A 110 -9.35 9.00 3.17
N ALA A 111 -8.15 9.49 2.87
CA ALA A 111 -7.80 10.88 3.08
C ALA A 111 -8.62 11.85 2.22
N ASP A 112 -9.33 11.37 1.19
CA ASP A 112 -10.03 12.16 0.18
C ASP A 112 -10.76 13.39 0.75
N LEU A 113 -11.80 13.21 1.58
CA LEU A 113 -12.62 14.34 2.09
C LEU A 113 -11.81 15.30 2.96
N SER A 114 -11.08 14.78 3.95
CA SER A 114 -10.33 15.62 4.90
C SER A 114 -9.16 16.33 4.22
N GLY A 115 -8.53 15.68 3.23
CA GLY A 115 -7.50 16.27 2.40
C GLY A 115 -8.05 17.36 1.49
N MET A 116 -9.17 17.12 0.81
CA MET A 116 -9.84 18.11 -0.02
C MET A 116 -10.20 19.35 0.80
N GLN A 117 -10.81 19.16 1.98
CA GLN A 117 -11.14 20.26 2.89
C GLN A 117 -9.90 21.00 3.43
N LYS A 118 -8.84 20.25 3.79
CA LYS A 118 -7.61 20.82 4.35
C LYS A 118 -6.86 21.69 3.34
N TYR A 119 -6.79 21.25 2.09
CA TYR A 119 -6.00 21.90 1.04
C TYR A 119 -6.83 22.75 0.08
N GLY A 120 -8.15 22.72 0.20
CA GLY A 120 -9.06 23.45 -0.70
C GLY A 120 -9.11 22.84 -2.11
N PHE A 121 -9.01 21.52 -2.23
CA PHE A 121 -9.08 20.84 -3.52
C PHE A 121 -10.51 20.45 -3.90
N ASP A 122 -10.84 20.66 -5.16
CA ASP A 122 -12.12 20.23 -5.76
C ASP A 122 -12.04 18.81 -6.36
N ASP A 123 -10.84 18.23 -6.41
CA ASP A 123 -10.58 16.87 -6.88
C ASP A 123 -9.88 16.03 -5.80
N ALA A 124 -10.46 14.87 -5.47
CA ALA A 124 -9.86 13.91 -4.56
C ALA A 124 -8.54 13.31 -5.10
N ARG A 125 -8.27 13.40 -6.41
CA ARG A 125 -7.04 12.88 -7.02
C ARG A 125 -5.79 13.50 -6.39
N ASP A 126 -5.81 14.81 -6.17
CA ASP A 126 -4.71 15.57 -5.55
C ASP A 126 -4.37 15.09 -4.12
N VAL A 127 -5.31 14.38 -3.48
CA VAL A 127 -5.13 13.79 -2.16
C VAL A 127 -4.73 12.31 -2.26
N LEU A 128 -5.53 11.52 -2.98
CA LEU A 128 -5.43 10.06 -2.96
C LEU A 128 -4.10 9.56 -3.53
N GLU A 129 -3.51 10.31 -4.47
CA GLU A 129 -2.27 9.91 -5.12
C GLU A 129 -1.10 9.86 -4.13
N ARG A 130 -1.07 10.80 -3.17
CA ARG A 130 -0.07 10.81 -2.11
C ARG A 130 -0.47 9.98 -0.88
N ALA A 131 -1.75 9.94 -0.55
CA ALA A 131 -2.26 9.18 0.59
C ALA A 131 -2.28 7.66 0.36
N SER A 132 -2.16 7.23 -0.90
CA SER A 132 -2.13 5.83 -1.30
C SER A 132 -1.02 5.04 -0.60
N ALA A 133 -1.34 3.80 -0.21
CA ALA A 133 -0.38 2.87 0.37
C ALA A 133 0.77 2.50 -0.59
N ARG A 134 0.73 2.91 -1.87
CA ARG A 134 1.85 2.78 -2.81
C ARG A 134 3.13 3.41 -2.25
N GLU A 135 3.03 4.52 -1.54
CA GLU A 135 4.14 5.21 -0.87
C GLU A 135 4.95 4.30 0.07
N THR A 136 4.32 3.26 0.64
CA THR A 136 5.01 2.31 1.53
C THR A 136 6.17 1.58 0.84
N ALA A 137 6.22 1.52 -0.50
CA ALA A 137 7.40 1.01 -1.21
C ALA A 137 8.66 1.83 -0.90
N ALA A 138 8.55 3.16 -0.88
CA ALA A 138 9.66 4.05 -0.51
C ALA A 138 10.08 3.83 0.97
N ARG A 139 9.12 3.60 1.86
CA ARG A 139 9.42 3.24 3.27
C ARG A 139 10.12 1.90 3.40
N VAL A 140 9.72 0.90 2.62
CA VAL A 140 10.38 -0.41 2.61
C VAL A 140 11.82 -0.28 2.10
N ALA A 141 12.07 0.54 1.08
CA ALA A 141 13.42 0.81 0.60
C ALA A 141 14.29 1.50 1.68
N ALA A 142 13.76 2.51 2.37
CA ALA A 142 14.46 3.13 3.50
C ALA A 142 14.67 2.14 4.66
N GLY A 143 13.66 1.31 4.95
CA GLY A 143 13.70 0.28 5.99
C GLY A 143 14.72 -0.82 5.70
N ALA A 144 14.96 -1.17 4.44
CA ALA A 144 15.99 -2.12 4.04
C ALA A 144 17.38 -1.64 4.47
N LEU A 145 17.69 -0.35 4.26
CA LEU A 145 18.95 0.26 4.73
C LEU A 145 19.06 0.21 6.27
N ALA A 146 17.96 0.48 6.98
CA ALA A 146 17.93 0.40 8.44
C ALA A 146 18.14 -1.04 8.92
N LYS A 147 17.55 -2.04 8.27
CA LYS A 147 17.78 -3.47 8.58
C LYS A 147 19.24 -3.87 8.36
N LEU A 148 19.86 -3.42 7.27
CA LEU A 148 21.29 -3.64 7.03
C LEU A 148 22.14 -3.05 8.16
N LEU A 149 21.84 -1.82 8.59
CA LEU A 149 22.55 -1.20 9.71
C LEU A 149 22.35 -1.96 11.03
N LEU A 150 21.14 -2.42 11.32
CA LEU A 150 20.85 -3.20 12.54
C LEU A 150 21.58 -4.55 12.55
N ARG A 151 21.76 -5.18 11.39
CA ARG A 151 22.52 -6.44 11.28
C ARG A 151 23.98 -6.29 11.69
N GLU A 152 24.60 -5.12 11.51
CA GLU A 152 25.97 -4.86 11.96
C GLU A 152 26.13 -4.97 13.48
N ILE A 153 25.03 -4.87 14.24
CA ILE A 153 25.00 -5.06 15.69
C ILE A 153 24.25 -6.33 16.12
N GLY A 154 24.07 -7.28 15.20
CA GLY A 154 23.43 -8.57 15.48
C GLY A 154 21.92 -8.50 15.70
N VAL A 155 21.25 -7.45 15.17
CA VAL A 155 19.79 -7.29 15.27
C VAL A 155 19.15 -7.56 13.93
N ASP A 156 18.21 -8.50 13.92
CA ASP A 156 17.37 -8.80 12.77
C ASP A 156 15.89 -8.51 13.05
N VAL A 157 15.13 -8.28 11.98
CA VAL A 157 13.71 -7.94 12.05
C VAL A 157 12.91 -8.78 11.06
N LEU A 158 11.87 -9.45 11.57
CA LEU A 158 10.86 -10.17 10.81
C LEU A 158 9.45 -9.82 11.32
N SER A 159 8.43 -10.25 10.57
CA SER A 159 7.03 -10.15 10.98
C SER A 159 6.27 -11.40 10.55
N HIS A 160 5.26 -11.79 11.32
CA HIS A 160 4.25 -12.78 10.96
C HIS A 160 2.86 -12.31 11.38
N VAL A 161 1.83 -12.83 10.73
CA VAL A 161 0.42 -12.54 11.06
C VAL A 161 -0.03 -13.43 12.22
N ILE A 162 -0.74 -12.84 13.18
CA ILE A 162 -1.29 -13.53 14.35
C ILE A 162 -2.83 -13.65 14.33
N GLN A 163 -3.50 -12.81 13.55
CA GLN A 163 -4.95 -12.79 13.43
C GLN A 163 -5.38 -12.18 12.09
N MET A 164 -6.44 -12.73 11.50
CA MET A 164 -7.10 -12.20 10.31
C MET A 164 -8.60 -12.42 10.44
N GLY A 165 -9.38 -11.35 10.33
CA GLY A 165 -10.81 -11.39 10.66
C GLY A 165 -11.03 -11.91 12.10
N SER A 166 -11.93 -12.87 12.23
CA SER A 166 -12.22 -13.56 13.50
C SER A 166 -11.21 -14.66 13.86
N VAL A 167 -10.37 -15.08 12.91
CA VAL A 167 -9.43 -16.21 13.07
C VAL A 167 -8.11 -15.74 13.69
N ARG A 168 -7.80 -16.24 14.89
CA ARG A 168 -6.60 -15.89 15.67
C ARG A 168 -5.75 -17.14 15.95
N SER A 169 -4.44 -17.03 15.74
CA SER A 169 -3.50 -18.09 16.12
C SER A 169 -3.39 -18.19 17.64
N THR A 170 -3.40 -19.42 18.15
CA THR A 170 -3.18 -19.73 19.56
C THR A 170 -1.75 -20.21 19.83
N ALA A 171 -0.89 -20.23 18.81
CA ALA A 171 0.50 -20.62 18.95
C ALA A 171 1.26 -19.69 19.90
N VAL A 172 1.99 -20.28 20.84
CA VAL A 172 2.83 -19.54 21.80
C VAL A 172 4.23 -19.30 21.22
N ALA A 173 4.69 -20.20 20.35
CA ALA A 173 5.99 -20.10 19.70
C ALA A 173 6.02 -18.91 18.71
N ARG A 174 7.05 -18.07 18.84
CA ARG A 174 7.32 -16.96 17.91
C ARG A 174 8.37 -17.40 16.90
N PRO A 175 8.24 -16.99 15.62
CA PRO A 175 9.25 -17.30 14.62
C PRO A 175 10.57 -16.58 14.94
N THR A 176 11.66 -17.26 14.62
CA THR A 176 13.02 -16.71 14.57
C THR A 176 13.40 -16.39 13.13
N MET A 177 14.58 -15.79 12.91
CA MET A 177 15.05 -15.53 11.55
C MET A 177 15.26 -16.80 10.72
N ALA A 178 15.50 -17.95 11.36
CA ALA A 178 15.57 -19.25 10.67
C ALA A 178 14.22 -19.65 10.06
N ASP A 179 13.12 -19.10 10.58
CA ASP A 179 11.76 -19.39 10.14
C ASP A 179 11.25 -18.42 9.06
N LEU A 180 12.04 -17.40 8.68
CA LEU A 180 11.57 -16.35 7.78
C LEU A 180 11.10 -16.89 6.43
N ALA A 181 11.81 -17.86 5.85
CA ALA A 181 11.42 -18.47 4.58
C ALA A 181 10.04 -19.14 4.68
N LYS A 182 9.81 -19.91 5.73
CA LYS A 182 8.52 -20.55 6.02
C LYS A 182 7.40 -19.52 6.21
N VAL A 183 7.68 -18.41 6.87
CA VAL A 183 6.70 -17.31 7.03
C VAL A 183 6.40 -16.65 5.68
N ASP A 184 7.40 -16.46 4.83
CA ASP A 184 7.22 -15.82 3.52
C ASP A 184 6.54 -16.74 2.48
N GLU A 185 6.65 -18.07 2.64
CA GLU A 185 5.92 -19.08 1.85
C GLU A 185 4.43 -19.17 2.23
N SER A 186 4.07 -18.87 3.48
CA SER A 186 2.67 -18.86 3.92
C SER A 186 1.86 -17.85 3.10
N PRO A 187 0.72 -18.23 2.49
CA PRO A 187 -0.11 -17.30 1.72
C PRO A 187 -0.55 -16.10 2.53
N VAL A 188 -0.78 -16.24 3.83
CA VAL A 188 -1.19 -15.15 4.73
C VAL A 188 -0.05 -14.67 5.63
N ARG A 189 1.20 -15.10 5.39
CA ARG A 189 2.37 -14.85 6.23
C ARG A 189 2.16 -15.18 7.70
N CYS A 190 1.36 -16.22 7.98
CA CYS A 190 1.14 -16.76 9.32
C CYS A 190 2.17 -17.87 9.58
N PHE A 191 2.83 -17.84 10.73
CA PHE A 191 3.80 -18.87 11.10
C PHE A 191 3.12 -20.18 11.56
N ASP A 192 1.88 -20.08 12.06
CA ASP A 192 1.09 -21.20 12.53
C ASP A 192 0.32 -21.83 11.35
N GLU A 193 0.86 -22.93 10.83
CA GLU A 193 0.32 -23.66 9.69
C GLU A 193 -1.14 -24.07 9.87
N LYS A 194 -1.57 -24.46 11.08
CA LYS A 194 -2.95 -24.90 11.32
C LYS A 194 -3.94 -23.74 11.21
N THR A 195 -3.50 -22.55 11.59
CA THR A 195 -4.34 -21.36 11.57
C THR A 195 -4.40 -20.73 10.18
N GLN A 196 -3.36 -20.90 9.35
CA GLN A 196 -3.29 -20.24 8.04
C GLN A 196 -4.46 -20.62 7.12
N ASP A 197 -4.87 -21.91 7.10
CA ASP A 197 -5.97 -22.38 6.24
C ASP A 197 -7.31 -21.76 6.66
N ALA A 198 -7.53 -21.63 7.97
CA ALA A 198 -8.69 -20.95 8.51
C ALA A 198 -8.69 -19.44 8.17
N MET A 199 -7.53 -18.79 8.16
CA MET A 199 -7.42 -17.37 7.73
C MET A 199 -7.72 -17.22 6.24
N ILE A 200 -7.28 -18.15 5.40
CA ILE A 200 -7.61 -18.16 3.96
C ILE A 200 -9.12 -18.34 3.76
N ALA A 201 -9.72 -19.31 4.46
CA ALA A 201 -11.16 -19.54 4.42
C ALA A 201 -11.95 -18.32 4.92
N GLU A 202 -11.47 -17.60 5.94
CA GLU A 202 -12.05 -16.34 6.40
C GLU A 202 -12.02 -15.26 5.30
N ILE A 203 -10.90 -15.12 4.58
CA ILE A 203 -10.81 -14.20 3.42
C ILE A 203 -11.86 -14.58 2.36
N GLU A 204 -11.98 -15.87 2.03
CA GLU A 204 -12.90 -16.35 0.99
C GLU A 204 -14.36 -16.21 1.40
N ALA A 205 -14.69 -16.55 2.65
CA ALA A 205 -16.02 -16.40 3.23
C ALA A 205 -16.43 -14.94 3.39
N ALA A 206 -15.46 -14.03 3.58
CA ALA A 206 -15.70 -12.59 3.60
C ALA A 206 -16.09 -12.01 2.22
N GLY A 207 -16.22 -12.84 1.17
CA GLY A 207 -16.86 -12.48 -0.09
C GLY A 207 -18.17 -11.72 0.14
N GLY A 208 -18.13 -10.41 -0.07
CA GLY A 208 -19.23 -9.52 0.27
C GLY A 208 -20.29 -9.43 -0.82
N LYS A 209 -21.57 -9.35 -0.43
CA LYS A 209 -22.63 -8.82 -1.30
C LYS A 209 -22.60 -7.31 -1.21
N VAL A 210 -22.11 -6.65 -2.25
CA VAL A 210 -22.06 -5.19 -2.33
C VAL A 210 -23.37 -4.68 -2.89
N ARG A 211 -24.01 -3.75 -2.19
CA ARG A 211 -25.08 -2.91 -2.73
C ARG A 211 -24.59 -1.48 -2.78
N PHE A 212 -24.78 -0.84 -3.93
CA PHE A 212 -24.41 0.56 -4.12
C PHE A 212 -25.58 1.46 -3.73
N VAL A 213 -25.39 2.33 -2.75
CA VAL A 213 -26.32 3.40 -2.41
C VAL A 213 -25.54 4.70 -2.53
N GLN A 214 -25.95 5.56 -3.47
CA GLN A 214 -25.31 6.85 -3.68
C GLN A 214 -25.79 7.85 -2.62
N THR A 215 -24.88 8.59 -2.01
CA THR A 215 -25.19 9.65 -1.03
C THR A 215 -24.27 10.85 -1.24
N ASN A 216 -24.79 12.06 -1.00
CA ASN A 216 -24.00 13.28 -0.98
C ASN A 216 -23.61 13.60 0.47
N VAL A 217 -22.37 13.31 0.85
CA VAL A 217 -21.89 13.52 2.22
C VAL A 217 -21.78 14.98 2.64
N ALA A 218 -21.86 15.92 1.70
CA ALA A 218 -21.91 17.36 1.99
C ALA A 218 -23.34 17.87 2.27
N ASP A 219 -24.36 17.02 2.08
CA ASP A 219 -25.75 17.33 2.38
C ASP A 219 -26.27 16.48 3.54
N GLU A 220 -26.66 17.14 4.64
CA GLU A 220 -27.07 16.45 5.86
C GLU A 220 -28.31 15.56 5.63
N GLN A 221 -29.25 16.01 4.81
CA GLN A 221 -30.46 15.23 4.52
C GLN A 221 -30.13 13.97 3.73
N SER A 222 -29.26 14.07 2.71
CA SER A 222 -28.79 12.92 1.94
C SER A 222 -28.07 11.87 2.80
N VAL A 223 -27.39 12.27 3.87
CA VAL A 223 -26.76 11.34 4.82
C VAL A 223 -27.83 10.64 5.68
N LYS A 224 -28.85 11.35 6.15
CA LYS A 224 -29.97 10.76 6.91
C LYS A 224 -30.72 9.72 6.09
N ASP A 225 -31.08 10.06 4.85
CA ASP A 225 -31.80 9.17 3.93
C ASP A 225 -31.00 7.90 3.60
N PHE A 226 -29.68 8.05 3.47
CA PHE A 226 -28.76 6.92 3.29
C PHE A 226 -28.80 5.96 4.49
N ILE A 227 -28.71 6.49 5.72
CA ILE A 227 -28.76 5.67 6.93
C ILE A 227 -30.11 4.95 7.05
N GLU A 228 -31.22 5.64 6.79
CA GLU A 228 -32.56 5.04 6.81
C GLU A 228 -32.70 3.92 5.76
N THR A 229 -32.14 4.11 4.57
CA THR A 229 -32.10 3.09 3.52
C THR A 229 -31.31 1.85 3.97
N VAL A 230 -30.14 2.06 4.60
CA VAL A 230 -29.32 0.96 5.10
C VAL A 230 -30.03 0.20 6.22
N VAL A 231 -30.66 0.91 7.16
CA VAL A 231 -31.36 0.29 8.31
C VAL A 231 -32.63 -0.43 7.86
N SER A 232 -33.46 0.18 7.01
CA SER A 232 -34.71 -0.44 6.53
C SER A 232 -34.46 -1.73 5.75
N GLN A 233 -33.35 -1.80 5.02
CA GLN A 233 -33.01 -2.98 4.20
C GLN A 233 -32.11 -3.99 4.91
N GLY A 234 -31.28 -3.54 5.86
CA GLY A 234 -30.28 -4.36 6.57
C GLY A 234 -30.66 -4.68 8.02
N GLY A 235 -31.79 -4.17 8.51
CA GLY A 235 -32.29 -4.35 9.87
C GLY A 235 -31.60 -3.45 10.90
N ARG A 236 -30.26 -3.41 10.91
CA ARG A 236 -29.45 -2.55 11.77
C ARG A 236 -28.09 -2.24 11.15
N LEU A 237 -27.52 -1.11 11.51
CA LEU A 237 -26.12 -0.78 11.19
C LEU A 237 -25.22 -1.30 12.32
N ASP A 238 -24.62 -2.47 12.12
CA ASP A 238 -23.76 -3.13 13.11
C ASP A 238 -22.35 -2.55 13.21
N GLY A 239 -21.89 -1.93 12.13
CA GLY A 239 -20.61 -1.26 12.06
C GLY A 239 -20.48 -0.46 10.77
N LEU A 240 -19.90 0.73 10.87
CA LEU A 240 -19.51 1.51 9.71
C LEU A 240 -18.01 1.28 9.49
N VAL A 241 -17.69 0.30 8.66
CA VAL A 241 -16.30 0.10 8.21
C VAL A 241 -16.14 0.93 6.96
N ASN A 242 -15.30 1.97 7.02
CA ASN A 242 -15.01 2.76 5.84
C ASN A 242 -13.68 2.29 5.20
N ASN A 243 -13.80 1.83 3.96
CA ASN A 243 -12.73 1.21 3.19
C ASN A 243 -12.99 1.48 1.70
N ALA A 244 -11.95 1.82 0.93
CA ALA A 244 -12.11 2.18 -0.48
C ALA A 244 -12.50 1.02 -1.38
N GLY A 245 -13.47 1.29 -2.24
CA GLY A 245 -13.39 0.93 -3.66
C GLY A 245 -13.61 2.19 -4.50
N ILE A 246 -12.80 2.42 -5.53
CA ILE A 246 -13.19 3.30 -6.64
C ILE A 246 -14.04 2.43 -7.56
N THR A 247 -15.36 2.58 -7.54
CA THR A 247 -16.24 2.01 -8.58
C THR A 247 -16.62 3.09 -9.59
N ARG A 248 -15.64 3.60 -10.32
CA ARG A 248 -15.88 4.29 -11.61
C ARG A 248 -15.31 3.52 -12.80
N ASP A 249 -14.71 2.38 -12.52
CA ASP A 249 -14.15 1.48 -13.50
C ASP A 249 -15.06 0.27 -13.62
N GLY A 250 -15.60 0.03 -14.81
CA GLY A 250 -16.36 -1.17 -15.14
C GLY A 250 -15.53 -2.47 -15.09
N LEU A 251 -14.34 -2.49 -14.48
CA LEU A 251 -13.45 -3.65 -14.40
C LEU A 251 -14.12 -4.85 -13.72
N ILE A 252 -14.93 -4.64 -12.68
CA ILE A 252 -15.71 -5.74 -12.05
C ILE A 252 -16.66 -6.40 -13.07
N MET A 253 -17.28 -5.62 -13.95
CA MET A 253 -18.17 -6.14 -15.01
C MET A 253 -17.39 -6.74 -16.19
N ARG A 254 -16.07 -6.50 -16.30
CA ARG A 254 -15.18 -7.08 -17.32
C ARG A 254 -14.42 -8.32 -16.86
N MET A 255 -14.39 -8.61 -15.55
CA MET A 255 -13.67 -9.76 -14.99
C MET A 255 -14.48 -11.06 -14.94
N SER A 256 -15.73 -11.06 -15.39
CA SER A 256 -16.53 -12.27 -15.58
C SER A 256 -17.02 -12.36 -17.03
N THR A 257 -16.16 -12.87 -17.90
CA THR A 257 -16.50 -13.63 -19.12
C THR A 257 -15.19 -14.06 -19.78
N LYS A 258 -14.54 -15.05 -19.18
CA LYS A 258 -13.75 -16.12 -19.83
C LYS A 258 -13.26 -17.09 -18.77
#